data_AF-A0A7W1VYT3-F1
#
_entry.id   AF-A0A7W1VYT3-F1
#
_cell.length_a   1.000
_cell.length_b   1.000
_cell.length_c   1.000
_cell.angle_alpha   90.00
_cell.angle_beta   90.00
_cell.angle_gamma   90.00
#
_symmetry.space_group_name_H-M   'P 1'
#
loop_
_entity.id
_entity.type
_entity.pdbx_description
1 polymer ?
#
loop_
_entity_poly.entity_id
_entity_poly.type
_entity_poly.pdbx_seq_one_letter_code
_entity_poly.pdbx_strand_id
1 'polypeptide(L)'
;MKNRLLIFFFIASAIDCKVYAEITLPAVIGSHMVLVQNSEVNIWGWASPREHITIRANWDSSVYSGIADFRTARWNIKINTPKSGGPYT
;
A
#
# COMPACT_ATOMS: atom_id res chain seq x y z
N MET A 1 -21.48 18.72 -38.64
CA MET A 1 -20.49 17.72 -38.16
C MET A 1 -19.63 18.22 -37.01
N LYS A 2 -19.16 19.49 -37.01
CA LYS A 2 -18.36 20.09 -35.92
C LYS A 2 -19.01 20.02 -34.52
N ASN A 3 -20.31 20.26 -34.42
CA ASN A 3 -21.02 20.32 -33.13
C ASN A 3 -21.26 18.94 -32.49
N ARG A 4 -21.31 17.87 -33.30
CA ARG A 4 -21.42 16.48 -32.80
C ARG A 4 -20.09 15.98 -32.21
N LEU A 5 -18.97 16.47 -32.73
CA LEU A 5 -17.63 16.17 -32.21
C LEU A 5 -17.42 16.79 -30.81
N LEU A 6 -17.91 18.01 -30.60
CA LEU A 6 -17.87 18.69 -29.30
C LEU A 6 -18.67 17.98 -28.22
N ILE A 7 -19.84 17.41 -28.57
CA ILE A 7 -20.68 16.64 -27.62
C ILE A 7 -19.97 15.34 -27.21
N PHE A 8 -19.30 14.66 -28.15
CA PHE A 8 -18.54 13.44 -27.85
C PHE A 8 -17.35 13.70 -26.92
N PHE A 9 -16.66 14.82 -27.12
CA PHE A 9 -15.55 15.25 -26.27
C PHE A 9 -16.02 15.62 -24.85
N PHE A 10 -17.19 16.25 -24.74
CA PHE A 10 -17.79 16.60 -23.44
C PHE A 10 -18.23 15.35 -22.65
N ILE A 11 -18.75 14.31 -23.32
CA ILE A 11 -19.14 13.04 -22.68
C ILE A 11 -17.90 12.25 -22.23
N ALA A 12 -16.81 12.24 -23.01
CA ALA A 12 -15.58 11.54 -22.63
C ALA A 12 -14.88 12.17 -21.41
N SER A 13 -15.01 13.49 -21.23
CA SER A 13 -14.44 14.20 -20.08
C SER A 13 -15.17 13.94 -18.75
N ALA A 14 -16.38 13.36 -18.78
CA ALA A 14 -17.19 13.14 -17.59
C ALA A 14 -16.96 11.77 -16.91
N ILE A 15 -16.04 10.95 -17.42
CA ILE A 15 -15.78 9.61 -16.89
C ILE A 15 -14.65 9.69 -15.85
N ASP A 16 -15.00 9.93 -14.60
CA ASP A 16 -14.09 9.76 -13.46
C ASP A 16 -13.93 8.27 -13.12
N CYS A 17 -12.86 7.65 -13.61
CA CYS A 17 -12.49 6.28 -13.22
C CYS A 17 -11.78 6.32 -11.85
N LYS A 18 -12.50 5.99 -10.78
CA LYS A 18 -11.89 5.82 -9.45
C LYS A 18 -11.21 4.45 -9.39
N VAL A 19 -9.88 4.45 -9.37
CA VAL A 19 -9.08 3.27 -9.09
C VAL A 19 -8.83 3.22 -7.58
N TYR A 20 -9.23 2.12 -6.94
CA TYR A 20 -8.90 1.85 -5.54
C TYR A 20 -7.70 0.91 -5.49
N ALA A 21 -6.72 1.23 -4.64
CA ALA A 21 -5.67 0.28 -4.28
C ALA A 21 -6.24 -0.68 -3.23
N GLU A 22 -6.49 -1.94 -3.61
CA GLU A 22 -7.07 -2.95 -2.74
C GLU A 22 -5.98 -3.82 -2.10
N ILE A 23 -5.30 -3.24 -1.11
CA ILE A 23 -4.36 -3.98 -0.26
C ILE A 23 -5.12 -4.57 0.94
N THR A 24 -4.95 -5.86 1.18
CA THR A 24 -5.59 -6.57 2.30
C THR A 24 -4.53 -7.03 3.30
N LEU A 25 -4.74 -6.72 4.57
CA LEU A 25 -3.86 -7.13 5.67
C LEU A 25 -4.52 -8.23 6.51
N PRO A 26 -3.74 -9.15 7.10
CA PRO A 26 -4.27 -10.09 8.07
C PRO A 26 -4.70 -9.36 9.34
N ALA A 27 -5.73 -9.88 10.03
CA ALA A 27 -6.35 -9.21 11.18
C ALA A 27 -5.40 -8.87 12.35
N VAL A 28 -4.24 -9.54 12.43
CA VAL A 28 -3.20 -9.24 13.44
C VAL A 28 -2.43 -7.94 13.16
N ILE A 29 -2.44 -7.48 11.91
CA ILE A 29 -1.79 -6.23 11.49
C ILE A 29 -2.86 -5.15 11.37
N GLY A 30 -2.82 -4.18 12.28
CA GLY A 30 -3.82 -3.12 12.34
C GLY A 30 -3.42 -1.99 13.28
N SER A 31 -4.35 -1.07 13.50
CA SER A 31 -4.13 0.06 14.41
C SER A 31 -3.83 -0.41 15.83
N HIS A 32 -2.91 0.27 16.51
CA HIS A 32 -2.48 -0.02 17.90
C HIS A 32 -1.81 -1.39 18.11
N MET A 33 -1.39 -2.09 17.05
CA MET A 33 -0.57 -3.28 17.21
C MET A 33 0.81 -2.94 17.82
N VAL A 34 1.39 -3.90 18.53
CA VAL A 34 2.73 -3.78 19.12
C VAL A 34 3.71 -4.66 18.36
N LEU A 35 4.84 -4.07 17.97
CA LEU A 35 5.96 -4.77 17.36
C LEU A 35 7.09 -4.98 18.37
N VAL A 36 7.85 -6.06 18.20
CA VAL A 36 9.03 -6.32 19.02
C VAL A 36 10.10 -5.30 18.66
N GLN A 37 10.67 -4.63 19.65
CA GLN A 37 11.75 -3.64 19.48
C GLN A 37 13.07 -4.27 19.00
N ASN A 38 13.93 -3.46 18.38
CA ASN A 38 15.28 -3.83 17.95
C ASN A 38 15.32 -5.17 17.19
N SER A 39 14.34 -5.37 16.31
CA SER A 39 14.14 -6.60 15.57
C SER A 39 13.73 -6.33 14.13
N GLU A 40 14.00 -7.31 13.26
CA GLU A 40 13.47 -7.36 11.91
C GLU A 40 12.11 -8.08 11.95
N VAL A 41 11.05 -7.39 11.56
CA VAL A 41 9.68 -7.91 11.59
C VAL A 41 9.13 -8.04 10.17
N ASN A 42 8.35 -9.10 9.94
CA ASN A 42 7.66 -9.30 8.67
C ASN A 42 6.31 -8.59 8.71
N ILE A 43 6.08 -7.73 7.72
CA ILE A 43 4.75 -7.22 7.39
C ILE A 43 4.33 -7.87 6.08
N TRP A 44 3.11 -8.37 6.04
CA TRP A 44 2.61 -9.19 4.94
C TRP A 44 1.13 -8.96 4.69
N GLY A 45 0.66 -9.45 3.55
CA GLY A 45 -0.74 -9.38 3.20
C GLY A 45 -0.99 -9.90 1.79
N TRP A 46 -2.11 -9.47 1.25
CA TRP A 46 -2.55 -9.78 -0.11
C TRP A 46 -2.74 -8.47 -0.88
N ALA A 47 -2.50 -8.53 -2.18
CA ALA A 47 -2.72 -7.42 -3.10
C ALA A 47 -2.92 -8.00 -4.52
N SER A 48 -3.28 -7.17 -5.49
CA SER A 48 -3.41 -7.65 -6.87
C SER A 48 -2.09 -8.26 -7.37
N PRO A 49 -2.12 -9.30 -8.22
CA PRO A 49 -0.92 -9.87 -8.80
C PRO A 49 -0.02 -8.80 -9.42
N ARG A 50 1.27 -8.79 -9.05
CA ARG A 50 2.28 -7.82 -9.50
C ARG A 50 2.06 -6.37 -9.04
N GLU A 51 1.18 -6.14 -8.07
CA GLU A 51 1.02 -4.83 -7.45
C GLU A 51 2.28 -4.44 -6.68
N HIS A 52 2.64 -3.15 -6.75
CA HIS A 52 3.76 -2.59 -6.00
C HIS A 52 3.30 -2.16 -4.61
N ILE A 53 3.93 -2.71 -3.58
CA ILE A 53 3.64 -2.41 -2.18
C ILE A 53 4.76 -1.57 -1.61
N THR A 54 4.40 -0.54 -0.85
CA THR A 54 5.33 0.34 -0.16
C THR A 54 4.90 0.49 1.29
N ILE A 55 5.84 0.30 2.22
CA ILE A 55 5.66 0.49 3.65
C ILE A 55 6.51 1.69 4.09
N ARG A 56 5.88 2.61 4.81
CA ARG A 56 6.55 3.71 5.50
C ARG A 56 6.27 3.58 6.99
N ALA A 57 7.35 3.49 7.76
CA ALA A 57 7.27 3.51 9.21
C ALA A 57 7.57 4.92 9.71
N ASN A 58 6.81 5.41 10.68
CA ASN A 58 6.99 6.77 11.18
C ASN A 58 8.26 6.96 12.04
N TRP A 59 8.92 5.89 12.44
CA TRP A 59 10.12 5.92 13.30
C TRP A 59 11.44 5.94 12.53
N ASP A 60 11.40 5.82 11.20
CA ASP A 60 12.57 5.95 10.36
C ASP A 60 12.24 6.71 9.06
N SER A 61 13.26 7.03 8.27
CA SER A 61 13.12 7.62 6.94
C SER A 61 13.14 6.58 5.82
N SER A 62 13.10 5.29 6.17
CA SER A 62 13.27 4.20 5.22
C SER A 62 11.96 3.93 4.48
N VAL A 63 12.09 3.62 3.19
CA VAL A 63 10.98 3.20 2.35
C VAL A 63 11.19 1.75 1.99
N TYR A 64 10.37 0.87 2.56
CA TYR A 64 10.43 -0.55 2.29
C TYR A 64 9.46 -0.88 1.15
N SER A 65 9.91 -1.63 0.15
CA SER A 65 9.08 -1.94 -1.02
C SER A 65 9.14 -3.41 -1.40
N GLY A 66 8.08 -3.87 -2.06
CA GLY A 66 7.94 -5.24 -2.52
C GLY A 66 6.90 -5.33 -3.62
N ILE A 67 6.79 -6.51 -4.22
CA ILE A 67 5.82 -6.79 -5.29
C ILE A 67 5.01 -8.02 -4.86
N ALA A 68 3.69 -7.95 -5.03
CA ALA A 68 2.84 -9.11 -4.79
C ALA A 68 3.10 -10.21 -5.82
N ASP A 69 3.24 -11.43 -5.32
CA ASP A 69 3.48 -12.60 -6.14
C ASP A 69 2.33 -12.82 -7.13
N PHE A 70 2.70 -13.16 -8.37
CA PHE A 70 1.73 -13.29 -9.45
C PHE A 70 0.77 -14.46 -9.25
N ARG A 71 1.22 -15.56 -8.63
CA ARG A 71 0.44 -16.79 -8.50
C ARG A 71 -0.43 -16.82 -7.25
N THR A 72 0.09 -16.28 -6.16
CA THR A 72 -0.53 -16.37 -4.83
C THR A 72 -1.17 -15.06 -4.38
N ALA A 73 -0.92 -13.95 -5.09
CA ALA A 73 -1.38 -12.61 -4.71
C ALA A 73 -0.88 -12.18 -3.31
N ARG A 74 0.18 -12.82 -2.80
CA ARG A 74 0.76 -12.55 -1.46
C ARG A 74 2.01 -11.69 -1.59
N TRP A 75 2.27 -10.90 -0.56
CA TRP A 75 3.52 -10.16 -0.41
C TRP A 75 4.01 -10.24 1.04
N ASN A 76 5.32 -10.09 1.22
CA ASN A 76 5.97 -10.05 2.53
C ASN A 76 7.19 -9.12 2.42
N ILE A 77 7.27 -8.15 3.33
CA ILE A 77 8.32 -7.14 3.40
C ILE A 77 8.85 -7.10 4.84
N LYS A 78 10.17 -7.20 4.97
CA LYS A 78 10.88 -7.06 6.24
C LYS A 78 11.11 -5.60 6.56
N ILE A 79 10.78 -5.18 7.77
CA ILE A 79 11.05 -3.84 8.28
C ILE A 79 11.84 -3.90 9.58
N ASN A 80 12.70 -2.90 9.81
CA ASN A 80 13.46 -2.80 11.05
C ASN A 80 12.70 -1.95 12.07
N THR A 81 12.68 -2.42 13.30
CA THR A 81 12.09 -1.70 14.44
C THR A 81 13.20 -1.04 15.26
N PRO A 82 12.97 0.17 15.78
CA PRO A 82 13.98 0.89 16.55
C PRO A 82 14.16 0.21 17.92
N LYS A 83 15.21 0.61 18.64
CA LYS A 83 15.31 0.36 20.08
C LYS A 83 14.12 1.03 20.79
N SER A 84 13.70 0.50 21.95
CA SER A 84 12.66 1.13 22.78
C SER A 84 12.91 2.61 23.02
N GLY A 85 11.81 3.35 23.13
CA GLY A 85 11.80 4.81 23.23
C GLY A 85 11.05 5.44 22.06
N GLY A 86 9.84 4.96 21.77
CA GLY A 86 9.00 5.50 20.68
C GLY A 86 8.76 7.01 20.81
N PRO A 87 8.00 7.64 19.90
CA PRO A 87 7.80 9.10 19.88
C PRO A 87 7.07 9.67 21.12
N TYR A 88 6.73 8.82 22.10
CA TYR A 88 6.24 9.21 23.43
C TYR A 88 7.43 9.41 24.38
N THR A 89 8.18 10.47 24.15
CA THR A 89 9.06 11.12 25.16
C THR A 89 8.75 12.59 25.18
#